data_AF-A0A4Q5TK16-F1
#
_entry.id   AF-A0A4Q5TK16-F1
#
_cell.length_a   1.000
_cell.length_b   1.000
_cell.length_c   1.000
_cell.angle_alpha   90.00
_cell.angle_beta   90.00
_cell.angle_gamma   90.00
#
_symmetry.space_group_name_H-M   'P 1'
#
loop_
_entity.id
_entity.type
_entity.pdbx_description
1 polymer ?
#
loop_
_entity_poly.entity_id
_entity_poly.type
_entity_poly.pdbx_seq_one_letter_code
_entity_poly.pdbx_strand_id
1 'polypeptide(L)'
;MKIFSLAVVCLCASFTAHAQTENAAPVVANKSFIAEVGGPGILFSANFDTRFRKSPLGLGGRIGLGFVTADEVSYDPNTGYDYRRRSVITVPVQLNYLFGKPNSVNAFEIGIGATYVGKKLDILDYYEDESTQVFGTAAFMYRRMPKEGGFSWRIGFTPLFANGLIQPFGAVSVGYNF
;
A
#
# COMPACT_ATOMS: atom_id res chain seq x y z
N MET A 1 -0.54 -15.71 -41.79
CA MET A 1 -0.79 -15.36 -40.37
C MET A 1 -0.25 -13.97 -39.97
N LYS A 2 -0.17 -12.98 -40.88
CA LYS A 2 0.33 -11.62 -40.56
C LYS A 2 -0.75 -10.52 -40.58
N ILE A 3 -2.00 -10.86 -40.92
CA ILE A 3 -3.11 -9.90 -41.02
C ILE A 3 -3.85 -9.73 -39.68
N PHE A 4 -3.82 -10.75 -38.80
CA PHE A 4 -4.48 -10.69 -37.49
C PHE A 4 -3.78 -9.76 -36.50
N SER A 5 -2.47 -9.51 -36.67
CA SER A 5 -1.70 -8.65 -35.76
C SER A 5 -2.01 -7.16 -35.93
N LEU A 6 -2.54 -6.73 -37.08
CA LEU A 6 -2.81 -5.31 -37.34
C LEU A 6 -4.16 -4.86 -36.76
N ALA A 7 -5.14 -5.76 -36.66
CA ALA A 7 -6.45 -5.46 -36.09
C ALA A 7 -6.40 -5.23 -34.57
N VAL A 8 -5.48 -5.90 -33.87
CA VAL A 8 -5.30 -5.75 -32.41
C VAL A 8 -4.63 -4.40 -32.06
N VAL A 9 -3.78 -3.86 -32.94
CA VAL A 9 -3.14 -2.55 -32.73
C VAL A 9 -4.11 -1.39 -32.93
N CYS A 10 -5.07 -1.49 -33.87
CA CYS A 10 -6.10 -0.46 -34.06
C CYS A 10 -7.12 -0.39 -32.92
N LEU A 11 -7.40 -1.50 -32.23
CA LEU A 11 -8.32 -1.51 -31.08
C LEU A 11 -7.74 -0.81 -29.84
N CYS A 12 -6.42 -0.79 -29.69
CA CYS A 12 -5.74 -0.09 -28.60
C CYS A 12 -5.67 1.44 -28.81
N ALA A 13 -5.75 1.90 -30.07
CA ALA A 13 -5.72 3.33 -30.40
C ALA A 13 -7.07 4.04 -30.16
N SER A 14 -8.15 3.29 -29.91
CA SER A 14 -9.49 3.84 -29.71
C SER A 14 -9.72 4.43 -28.30
N PHE A 15 -8.76 4.29 -27.38
CA PHE A 15 -8.86 4.82 -26.01
C PHE A 15 -8.36 6.26 -25.84
N THR A 16 -7.90 6.94 -26.90
CA THR A 16 -7.62 8.38 -26.86
C THR A 16 -8.89 9.18 -27.17
N ALA A 17 -9.97 8.91 -26.45
CA ALA A 17 -11.14 9.77 -26.46
C ALA A 17 -10.86 10.94 -25.50
N HIS A 18 -10.54 12.10 -26.08
CA HIS A 18 -10.50 13.37 -25.36
C HIS A 18 -11.88 13.67 -24.79
N ALA A 19 -12.07 13.39 -23.49
CA ALA A 19 -13.24 13.82 -22.74
C ALA A 19 -13.16 15.34 -22.50
N GLN A 20 -14.33 15.97 -22.58
CA GLN A 20 -14.55 17.40 -22.77
C GLN A 20 -13.95 18.29 -21.68
N THR A 21 -13.44 19.46 -22.09
CA THR A 21 -13.14 20.59 -21.20
C THR A 21 -14.45 21.28 -20.78
N GLU A 22 -15.22 20.63 -19.92
CA GLU A 22 -16.14 21.36 -19.08
C GLU A 22 -15.31 22.11 -18.04
N ASN A 23 -15.62 23.39 -17.78
CA ASN A 23 -15.07 24.14 -16.64
C ASN A 23 -15.63 23.54 -15.34
N ALA A 24 -15.28 22.28 -15.07
CA ALA A 24 -15.58 21.60 -13.84
C ALA A 24 -14.86 22.34 -12.72
N ALA A 25 -15.54 22.51 -11.58
CA ALA A 25 -14.89 22.94 -10.35
C ALA A 25 -13.58 22.12 -10.18
N PRO A 26 -12.47 22.75 -9.76
CA PRO A 26 -11.15 22.11 -9.78
C PRO A 26 -11.26 20.73 -9.14
N VAL A 27 -10.97 19.68 -9.92
CA VAL A 27 -11.05 18.30 -9.45
C VAL A 27 -10.03 18.14 -8.34
N VAL A 28 -10.51 18.08 -7.11
CA VAL A 28 -9.65 17.87 -5.95
C VAL A 28 -9.38 16.38 -5.84
N ALA A 29 -8.19 15.96 -6.23
CA ALA A 29 -7.79 14.57 -6.12
C ALA A 29 -7.56 14.20 -4.65
N ASN A 30 -8.60 13.65 -4.03
CA ASN A 30 -8.62 13.29 -2.62
C ASN A 30 -8.69 11.77 -2.40
N LYS A 31 -8.66 11.00 -3.49
CA LYS A 31 -8.58 9.54 -3.49
C LYS A 31 -7.32 9.10 -4.23
N SER A 32 -6.84 7.93 -3.88
CA SER A 32 -5.65 7.35 -4.48
C SER A 32 -5.71 5.83 -4.48
N PHE A 33 -5.38 5.22 -5.61
CA PHE A 33 -5.01 3.81 -5.67
C PHE A 33 -3.49 3.71 -5.65
N ILE A 34 -2.96 2.84 -4.79
CA ILE A 34 -1.53 2.73 -4.49
C ILE A 34 -1.12 1.27 -4.57
N ALA A 35 -0.10 0.96 -5.36
CA ALA A 35 0.62 -0.30 -5.31
C ALA A 35 1.93 -0.07 -4.53
N GLU A 36 2.21 -0.92 -3.55
CA GLU A 36 3.26 -0.70 -2.56
C GLU A 36 4.08 -1.95 -2.29
N VAL A 37 5.38 -1.74 -2.15
CA VAL A 37 6.35 -2.72 -1.67
C VAL A 37 6.91 -2.23 -0.34
N GLY A 38 6.95 -3.10 0.65
CA GLY A 38 7.58 -2.84 1.94
C GLY A 38 6.75 -1.96 2.89
N GLY A 39 5.46 -1.79 2.60
CA GLY A 39 4.58 -0.90 3.34
C GLY A 39 3.81 -1.54 4.49
N PRO A 40 2.73 -0.88 4.95
CA PRO A 40 1.82 -1.44 5.96
C PRO A 40 1.20 -2.77 5.55
N GLY A 41 1.06 -3.05 4.26
CA GLY A 41 0.67 -4.37 3.75
C GLY A 41 1.73 -5.47 3.94
N ILE A 42 2.80 -5.18 4.69
CA ILE A 42 4.01 -5.97 4.85
C ILE A 42 4.77 -5.96 3.53
N LEU A 43 4.80 -7.03 2.74
CA LEU A 43 5.70 -7.08 1.58
C LEU A 43 5.10 -6.44 0.33
N PHE A 44 3.97 -6.93 -0.18
CA PHE A 44 3.29 -6.40 -1.37
C PHE A 44 1.87 -6.03 -1.03
N SER A 45 1.38 -4.88 -1.49
CA SER A 45 -0.03 -4.51 -1.32
C SER A 45 -0.57 -3.56 -2.37
N ALA A 46 -1.87 -3.68 -2.62
CA ALA A 46 -2.68 -2.68 -3.27
C ALA A 46 -3.57 -2.00 -2.22
N ASN A 47 -3.58 -0.68 -2.22
CA ASN A 47 -4.24 0.13 -1.21
C ASN A 47 -5.12 1.18 -1.87
N PHE A 48 -6.28 1.42 -1.24
CA PHE A 48 -7.13 2.56 -1.51
C PHE A 48 -6.96 3.56 -0.36
N ASP A 49 -6.60 4.79 -0.68
CA ASP A 49 -6.34 5.87 0.26
C ASP A 49 -7.27 7.05 -0.06
N THR A 50 -7.91 7.61 0.97
CA THR A 50 -8.87 8.71 0.78
C THR A 50 -8.77 9.74 1.89
N ARG A 51 -8.96 11.02 1.56
CA ARG A 51 -9.04 12.13 2.52
C ARG A 51 -10.48 12.30 2.99
N PHE A 52 -10.68 12.53 4.29
CA PHE A 52 -12.02 12.72 4.87
C PHE A 52 -12.65 14.07 4.52
N ARG A 53 -11.84 15.05 4.10
CA ARG A 53 -12.29 16.35 3.62
C ARG A 53 -12.06 16.44 2.11
N LYS A 54 -12.76 17.37 1.45
CA LYS A 54 -12.54 17.72 0.03
C LYS A 54 -11.26 18.55 -0.12
N SER A 55 -10.13 17.91 0.14
CA SER A 55 -8.78 18.47 0.10
C SER A 55 -7.83 17.35 -0.30
N PRO A 56 -6.75 17.62 -1.08
CA PRO A 56 -5.74 16.60 -1.35
C PRO A 56 -4.85 16.33 -0.13
N LEU A 57 -4.83 17.27 0.83
CA LEU A 57 -4.01 17.23 2.05
C LEU A 57 -4.87 16.99 3.30
N GLY A 58 -4.20 16.69 4.41
CA GLY A 58 -4.81 16.52 5.73
C GLY A 58 -5.17 15.07 6.06
N LEU A 59 -6.11 14.92 7.00
CA LEU A 59 -6.49 13.63 7.57
C LEU A 59 -7.26 12.75 6.57
N GLY A 60 -6.97 11.46 6.60
CA GLY A 60 -7.66 10.45 5.82
C GLY A 60 -7.38 9.04 6.31
N GLY A 61 -7.83 8.09 5.52
CA GLY A 61 -7.73 6.66 5.80
C GLY A 61 -7.18 5.88 4.61
N ARG A 62 -6.60 4.73 4.92
CA ARG A 62 -6.15 3.72 3.97
C ARG A 62 -6.71 2.37 4.35
N ILE A 63 -7.14 1.62 3.35
CA ILE A 63 -7.39 0.18 3.45
C ILE A 63 -6.78 -0.50 2.24
N GLY A 64 -6.29 -1.72 2.40
CA GLY A 64 -5.71 -2.46 1.29
C GLY A 64 -5.83 -3.97 1.41
N LEU A 65 -5.29 -4.61 0.39
CA LEU A 65 -5.10 -6.04 0.32
C LEU A 65 -3.66 -6.30 -0.13
N GLY A 66 -2.96 -7.14 0.60
CA GLY A 66 -1.59 -7.49 0.33
C GLY A 66 -1.33 -8.97 0.46
N PHE A 67 -0.08 -9.33 0.24
CA PHE A 67 0.43 -10.64 0.54
C PHE A 67 1.90 -10.58 0.91
N VAL A 68 2.31 -11.54 1.73
CA VAL A 68 3.70 -11.75 2.10
C VAL A 68 4.00 -13.24 2.04
N THR A 69 5.22 -13.56 1.62
CA THR A 69 5.75 -14.91 1.72
C THR A 69 6.72 -14.93 2.90
N ALA A 70 6.42 -15.73 3.90
CA ALA A 70 7.24 -15.92 5.09
C ALA A 70 7.31 -17.40 5.44
N ASP A 71 8.20 -17.74 6.37
CA ASP A 71 8.37 -19.09 6.84
C ASP A 71 7.40 -19.34 8.01
N GLU A 72 6.60 -20.40 7.89
CA GLU A 72 5.74 -20.92 8.96
C GLU A 72 6.59 -21.89 9.78
N VAL A 73 6.76 -21.60 11.07
CA VAL A 73 7.44 -22.48 12.02
C VAL A 73 6.40 -23.34 12.74
N SER A 74 6.56 -24.65 12.65
CA SER A 74 5.73 -25.62 13.39
C SER A 74 6.64 -26.51 14.23
N TYR A 75 6.34 -26.62 15.52
CA TYR A 75 7.06 -27.54 16.42
C TYR A 75 6.30 -28.87 16.55
N ASP A 76 6.98 -29.98 16.27
CA ASP A 76 6.52 -31.34 16.55
C ASP A 76 7.46 -31.98 17.60
N PRO A 77 6.94 -32.46 18.74
CA PRO A 77 7.74 -33.09 19.78
C PRO A 77 8.58 -34.30 19.31
N ASN A 78 8.19 -34.95 18.22
CA ASN A 78 8.84 -36.16 17.70
C ASN A 78 9.82 -35.88 16.56
N THR A 79 9.64 -34.78 15.82
CA THR A 79 10.43 -34.49 14.60
C THR A 79 11.17 -33.16 14.64
N GLY A 80 10.94 -32.30 15.64
CA GLY A 80 11.61 -31.02 15.83
C GLY A 80 10.89 -29.84 15.18
N TYR A 81 11.64 -28.80 14.80
CA TYR A 81 11.11 -27.62 14.10
C TYR A 81 11.01 -27.88 12.60
N ASP A 82 9.81 -27.73 12.03
CA ASP A 82 9.55 -27.73 10.59
C ASP A 82 9.39 -26.29 10.08
N TYR A 83 10.11 -25.96 9.01
CA TYR A 83 10.10 -24.65 8.38
C TYR A 83 9.47 -24.74 7.00
N ARG A 84 8.28 -24.16 6.83
CA ARG A 84 7.54 -24.20 5.57
C ARG A 84 7.26 -22.81 5.04
N ARG A 85 7.82 -22.50 3.88
CA ARG A 85 7.55 -21.22 3.20
C ARG A 85 6.11 -21.17 2.70
N ARG A 86 5.35 -20.17 3.13
CA ARG A 86 3.97 -19.95 2.67
C ARG A 86 3.71 -18.49 2.32
N SER A 87 2.88 -18.31 1.29
CA SER A 87 2.29 -17.01 0.99
C SER A 87 0.96 -16.86 1.72
N VAL A 88 0.77 -15.72 2.36
CA VAL A 88 -0.46 -15.38 3.09
C VAL A 88 -0.97 -14.02 2.66
N ILE A 89 -2.28 -13.85 2.75
CA ILE A 89 -2.95 -12.59 2.48
C ILE A 89 -2.85 -11.68 3.71
N THR A 90 -2.66 -10.39 3.47
CA THR A 90 -2.63 -9.33 4.48
C THR A 90 -3.72 -8.29 4.20
N VAL A 91 -4.29 -7.70 5.23
CA VAL A 91 -5.30 -6.64 5.14
C VAL A 91 -4.86 -5.47 6.01
N PRO A 92 -4.14 -4.48 5.43
CA PRO A 92 -3.77 -3.25 6.14
C PRO A 92 -4.94 -2.28 6.25
N VAL A 93 -5.07 -1.65 7.41
CA VAL A 93 -5.95 -0.50 7.66
C VAL A 93 -5.16 0.56 8.40
N GLN A 94 -5.19 1.81 7.93
CA GLN A 94 -4.49 2.93 8.57
C GLN A 94 -5.30 4.23 8.58
N LEU A 95 -5.05 5.04 9.59
CA LEU A 95 -5.30 6.48 9.57
C LEU A 95 -4.00 7.19 9.19
N ASN A 96 -4.09 8.25 8.39
CA ASN A 96 -2.90 9.01 8.03
C ASN A 96 -3.20 10.49 7.78
N TYR A 97 -2.19 11.33 7.96
CA TYR A 97 -2.24 12.77 7.75
C TYR A 97 -1.17 13.19 6.74
N LEU A 98 -1.58 13.95 5.72
CA LEU A 98 -0.67 14.52 4.72
C LEU A 98 -0.38 15.99 5.01
N PHE A 99 0.86 16.27 5.40
CA PHE A 99 1.43 17.60 5.56
C PHE A 99 1.96 18.09 4.22
N GLY A 100 1.48 19.23 3.74
CA GLY A 100 1.96 19.79 2.48
C GLY A 100 1.54 21.25 2.33
N LYS A 101 2.11 21.92 1.34
CA LYS A 101 1.69 23.28 0.97
C LYS A 101 0.55 23.20 -0.04
N PRO A 102 -0.49 24.06 0.04
CA PRO A 102 -1.61 24.05 -0.90
C PRO A 102 -1.22 24.22 -2.36
N ASN A 103 -0.02 24.73 -2.68
CA ASN A 103 0.51 24.92 -4.04
C ASN A 103 1.65 23.96 -4.43
N SER A 104 2.00 23.01 -3.55
CA SER A 104 3.07 22.04 -3.77
C SER A 104 2.51 20.70 -4.26
N VAL A 105 3.29 19.99 -5.08
CA VAL A 105 3.05 18.57 -5.42
C VAL A 105 3.68 17.62 -4.40
N ASN A 106 4.48 18.14 -3.49
CA ASN A 106 5.18 17.37 -2.46
C ASN A 106 4.43 17.48 -1.14
N ALA A 107 4.26 16.34 -0.48
CA ALA A 107 3.69 16.21 0.84
C ALA A 107 4.49 15.18 1.66
N PHE A 108 4.44 15.33 2.97
CA PHE A 108 4.92 14.34 3.93
C PHE A 108 3.72 13.67 4.57
N GLU A 109 3.74 12.35 4.67
CA GLU A 109 2.67 11.55 5.22
C GLU A 109 3.13 10.90 6.53
N ILE A 110 2.30 11.04 7.56
CA ILE A 110 2.42 10.25 8.79
C ILE A 110 1.17 9.39 8.91
N GLY A 111 1.34 8.08 9.11
CA GLY A 111 0.26 7.13 9.28
C GLY A 111 0.48 6.20 10.45
N ILE A 112 -0.63 5.71 11.01
CA ILE A 112 -0.67 4.68 12.03
C ILE A 112 -1.84 3.74 11.75
N GLY A 113 -1.69 2.46 12.03
CA GLY A 113 -2.77 1.51 11.91
C GLY A 113 -2.35 0.10 12.24
N ALA A 114 -3.05 -0.87 11.65
CA ALA A 114 -2.81 -2.28 11.88
C ALA A 114 -3.01 -3.07 10.60
N THR A 115 -2.35 -4.22 10.54
CA THR A 115 -2.45 -5.17 9.43
C THR A 115 -2.82 -6.52 9.97
N TYR A 116 -3.94 -7.04 9.50
CA TYR A 116 -4.35 -8.41 9.77
C TYR A 116 -3.71 -9.35 8.77
N VAL A 117 -3.23 -10.50 9.25
CA VAL A 117 -2.58 -11.53 8.44
C VAL A 117 -3.42 -12.80 8.52
N GLY A 118 -3.77 -13.37 7.36
CA GLY A 118 -4.71 -14.49 7.27
C GLY A 118 -4.25 -15.76 7.98
N LYS A 119 -2.96 -15.90 8.27
CA LYS A 119 -2.38 -16.97 9.08
C LYS A 119 -1.39 -16.38 10.07
N LYS A 120 -1.20 -17.10 11.18
CA LYS A 120 -0.07 -16.88 12.06
C LYS A 120 1.22 -17.07 11.26
N LEU A 121 2.03 -16.03 11.18
CA LEU A 121 3.32 -16.05 10.51
C LEU A 121 4.40 -15.69 11.51
N ASP A 122 5.56 -16.31 11.32
CA ASP A 122 6.79 -15.85 11.95
C ASP A 122 7.39 -14.78 11.03
N ILE A 123 7.01 -13.53 11.30
CA ILE A 123 7.48 -12.39 10.52
C ILE A 123 8.70 -11.82 11.24
N LEU A 124 9.88 -12.12 10.68
CA LEU A 124 11.16 -11.50 11.00
C LEU A 124 11.79 -11.94 12.33
N ASP A 125 11.83 -13.26 12.56
CA ASP A 125 12.48 -13.90 13.72
C ASP A 125 11.91 -13.45 15.07
N TYR A 126 10.57 -13.38 15.19
CA TYR A 126 9.96 -13.30 16.52
C TYR A 126 10.05 -14.68 17.18
N TYR A 127 11.19 -14.93 17.83
CA TYR A 127 11.45 -16.10 18.68
C TYR A 127 10.62 -16.09 19.99
N GLU A 128 9.32 -15.83 19.89
CA GLU A 128 8.38 -16.07 20.97
C GLU A 128 7.26 -16.97 20.43
N ASP A 129 6.86 -17.97 21.22
CA ASP A 129 5.84 -18.99 20.90
C ASP A 129 4.46 -18.41 20.49
N GLU A 130 4.31 -17.09 20.48
CA GLU A 130 3.09 -16.36 20.16
C GLU A 130 3.16 -15.68 18.79
N SER A 131 3.11 -16.47 17.72
CA SER A 131 2.84 -15.93 16.38
C SER A 131 1.52 -15.15 16.36
N THR A 132 1.60 -13.85 16.00
CA THR A 132 0.45 -12.94 15.96
C THR A 132 -0.19 -12.89 14.56
N GLN A 133 -1.49 -12.63 14.51
CA GLN A 133 -2.22 -12.35 13.28
C GLN A 133 -2.41 -10.85 13.04
N VAL A 134 -2.04 -10.01 14.01
CA VAL A 134 -2.22 -8.55 13.94
C VAL A 134 -0.89 -7.87 14.20
N PHE A 135 -0.49 -7.04 13.25
CA PHE A 135 0.72 -6.23 13.33
C PHE A 135 0.30 -4.76 13.42
N GLY A 136 0.78 -4.05 14.43
CA GLY A 136 0.75 -2.59 14.43
C GLY A 136 1.63 -2.06 13.31
N THR A 137 1.26 -0.92 12.72
CA THR A 137 2.00 -0.31 11.63
C THR A 137 2.08 1.19 11.83
N ALA A 138 3.21 1.79 11.47
CA ALA A 138 3.30 3.23 11.25
C ALA A 138 3.92 3.51 9.87
N ALA A 139 3.74 4.72 9.37
CA ALA A 139 4.27 5.15 8.08
C ALA A 139 4.76 6.59 8.17
N PHE A 140 5.97 6.82 7.68
CA PHE A 140 6.61 8.14 7.58
C PHE A 140 7.14 8.26 6.15
N MET A 141 6.36 8.89 5.27
CA MET A 141 6.55 8.79 3.83
C MET A 141 6.68 10.16 3.19
N TYR A 142 7.67 10.34 2.34
CA TYR A 142 7.66 11.42 1.37
C TYR A 142 6.75 11.01 0.20
N ARG A 143 5.83 11.88 -0.19
CA ARG A 143 4.84 11.66 -1.25
C ARG A 143 4.90 12.78 -2.27
N ARG A 144 5.06 12.43 -3.53
CA ARG A 144 4.82 13.35 -4.65
C ARG A 144 3.48 13.00 -5.29
N MET A 145 2.51 13.92 -5.24
CA MET A 145 1.18 13.77 -5.81
C MET A 145 0.71 15.09 -6.46
N PRO A 146 0.25 15.06 -7.72
CA PRO A 146 -0.41 16.21 -8.32
C PRO A 146 -1.79 16.45 -7.67
N LYS A 147 -2.19 17.73 -7.56
CA LYS A 147 -3.44 18.12 -6.87
C LYS A 147 -4.70 17.90 -7.71
N GLU A 148 -4.53 17.91 -9.02
CA GLU A 148 -5.60 17.68 -10.01
C GLU A 148 -5.73 16.20 -10.38
N GLY A 149 -4.98 15.33 -9.69
CA GLY A 149 -4.96 13.89 -9.97
C GLY A 149 -3.82 13.48 -10.89
N GLY A 150 -3.69 12.18 -11.10
CA GLY A 150 -2.63 11.58 -11.89
C GLY A 150 -1.59 10.83 -11.07
N PHE A 151 -0.48 10.50 -11.74
CA PHE A 151 0.57 9.64 -11.21
C PHE A 151 1.21 10.23 -9.94
N SER A 152 1.45 9.37 -8.97
CA SER A 152 2.15 9.67 -7.74
C SER A 152 3.11 8.56 -7.37
N TRP A 153 4.07 8.91 -6.52
CA TRP A 153 4.96 7.95 -5.91
C TRP A 153 5.28 8.37 -4.49
N ARG A 154 5.72 7.40 -3.70
CA ARG A 154 6.11 7.58 -2.32
C ARG A 154 7.30 6.72 -1.97
N ILE A 155 8.07 7.19 -1.01
CA ILE A 155 9.16 6.44 -0.40
C ILE A 155 9.26 6.85 1.07
N GLY A 156 9.64 5.92 1.93
CA GLY A 156 9.89 6.26 3.32
C GLY A 156 10.01 5.05 4.23
N PHE A 157 9.75 5.30 5.50
CA PHE A 157 9.97 4.38 6.60
C PHE A 157 8.64 3.90 7.19
N THR A 158 8.49 2.60 7.37
CA THR A 158 7.22 1.93 7.69
C THR A 158 7.42 0.88 8.78
N PRO A 159 7.72 1.29 10.04
CA PRO A 159 8.00 0.31 11.08
C PRO A 159 6.77 -0.54 11.39
N LEU A 160 7.03 -1.82 11.66
CA LEU A 160 6.04 -2.81 12.07
C LEU A 160 6.21 -3.12 13.56
N PHE A 161 5.10 -3.29 14.26
CA PHE A 161 5.04 -3.56 15.69
C PHE A 161 4.28 -4.88 15.93
N ALA A 162 4.85 -5.79 16.71
CA ALA A 162 4.21 -7.02 17.19
C ALA A 162 4.82 -7.38 18.54
N ASN A 163 4.15 -8.14 19.40
CA ASN A 163 4.69 -8.72 20.65
C ASN A 163 5.81 -7.91 21.37
N GLY A 164 5.64 -6.59 21.54
CA GLY A 164 6.64 -5.72 22.16
C GLY A 164 7.90 -5.35 21.35
N LEU A 165 8.18 -5.93 20.17
CA LEU A 165 9.32 -5.51 19.33
C LEU A 165 8.91 -4.56 18.20
N ILE A 166 9.92 -3.87 17.67
CA ILE A 166 9.79 -2.90 16.58
C ILE A 166 10.72 -3.33 15.48
N GLN A 167 10.14 -3.63 14.32
CA GLN A 167 10.91 -3.92 13.13
C GLN A 167 10.98 -2.68 12.23
N PRO A 168 12.18 -2.18 11.90
CA PRO A 168 12.34 -1.15 10.88
C PRO A 168 12.06 -1.73 9.49
N PHE A 169 11.31 -0.98 8.69
CA PHE A 169 11.04 -1.34 7.30
C PHE A 169 11.01 -0.10 6.40
N GLY A 170 11.32 -0.30 5.13
CA GLY A 170 11.28 0.76 4.12
C GLY A 170 10.21 0.44 3.10
N ALA A 171 9.48 1.46 2.65
CA ALA A 171 8.45 1.32 1.66
C ALA A 171 8.72 2.17 0.43
N VAL A 172 8.37 1.64 -0.74
CA VAL A 172 8.25 2.39 -1.98
C VAL A 172 6.89 2.08 -2.60
N SER A 173 6.20 3.10 -3.09
CA SER A 173 4.93 2.90 -3.78
C SER A 173 4.74 3.82 -4.96
N VAL A 174 3.92 3.36 -5.89
CA VAL A 174 3.39 4.13 -7.02
C VAL A 174 1.87 4.13 -6.94
N GLY A 175 1.24 5.17 -7.47
CA GLY A 175 -0.21 5.28 -7.40
C GLY A 175 -0.79 6.30 -8.34
N TYR A 176 -2.12 6.33 -8.40
CA TYR A 176 -2.88 7.25 -9.22
C TYR A 176 -3.92 7.96 -8.36
N ASN A 177 -3.91 9.30 -8.37
CA ASN A 177 -4.82 10.14 -7.59
C ASN A 177 -5.96 10.64 -8.46
N PHE A 178 -7.15 10.76 -7.88
CA PHE A 178 -8.37 11.22 -8.55
C PHE A 178 -9.39 11.75 -7.55
#